data_AF-A0A809RM29-F1
#
_entry.id   AF-A0A809RM29-F1
#
_cell.length_a   1.000
_cell.length_b   1.000
_cell.length_c   1.000
_cell.angle_alpha   90.00
_cell.angle_beta   90.00
_cell.angle_gamma   90.00
#
_symmetry.space_group_name_H-M   'P 1'
#
loop_
_entity.id
_entity.type
_entity.pdbx_description
1 polymer ?
#
loop_
_entity_poly.entity_id
_entity_poly.type
_entity_poly.pdbx_seq_one_letter_code
_entity_poly.pdbx_strand_id
1 'polypeptide(L)'
;MLESSPSTVGPSDRQFFAGYCIGVIQGVSDGATYAVNFMRGSGRLRESRDLFCIPPEVPKGKIAKVLIDYGKRHPELLDGPDIALIPLALAETYPCK
;
A
#
# COMPACT_ATOMS: atom_id res chain seq x y z
N MET A 1 -25.57 5.34 26.70
CA MET A 1 -25.54 5.32 25.23
C MET A 1 -24.74 6.54 24.81
N LEU A 2 -23.45 6.36 24.54
CA LEU A 2 -22.57 7.42 24.04
C LEU A 2 -22.54 7.26 22.53
N GLU A 3 -23.33 8.06 21.84
CA GLU A 3 -23.19 8.26 20.39
C GLU A 3 -21.85 8.95 20.16
N SER A 4 -20.91 8.21 19.58
CA SER A 4 -19.63 8.72 19.11
C SER A 4 -19.87 9.63 17.89
N SER A 5 -20.00 10.94 18.15
CA SER A 5 -19.94 11.98 17.12
C SER A 5 -18.68 11.84 16.27
N PRO A 6 -18.75 12.03 14.94
CA PRO A 6 -17.58 12.01 14.08
C PRO A 6 -16.75 13.26 14.36
N SER A 7 -15.64 13.08 15.09
CA SER A 7 -14.66 14.14 15.36
C SER A 7 -14.30 14.84 14.06
N THR A 8 -14.53 16.16 14.01
CA THR A 8 -14.16 17.02 12.89
C THR A 8 -12.64 17.07 12.77
N VAL A 9 -12.07 16.15 12.00
CA VAL A 9 -10.64 16.15 11.63
C VAL A 9 -10.34 17.48 10.94
N GLY A 10 -9.53 18.33 11.59
CA GLY A 10 -9.19 19.65 11.11
C GLY A 10 -8.39 19.61 9.80
N PRO A 11 -8.29 20.71 9.03
CA PRO A 11 -7.53 20.73 7.79
C PRO A 11 -6.05 20.31 7.97
N SER A 12 -5.44 20.69 9.09
CA SER A 12 -4.09 20.28 9.51
C SER A 12 -3.99 18.77 9.67
N ASP A 13 -4.98 18.18 10.33
CA ASP A 13 -4.99 16.76 10.66
C ASP A 13 -5.18 15.94 9.38
N ARG A 14 -6.04 16.39 8.45
CA ARG A 14 -6.21 15.74 7.15
C ARG A 14 -4.93 15.73 6.33
N GLN A 15 -4.17 16.82 6.34
CA GLN A 15 -2.88 16.91 5.65
C GLN A 15 -1.85 15.98 6.30
N PHE A 16 -1.82 15.95 7.63
CA PHE A 16 -0.96 15.05 8.39
C PHE A 16 -1.27 13.57 8.09
N PHE A 17 -2.55 13.17 8.17
CA PHE A 17 -2.99 11.81 7.86
C PHE A 17 -2.71 11.43 6.41
N ALA A 18 -2.95 12.33 5.45
CA ALA A 18 -2.61 12.09 4.06
C ALA A 18 -1.09 11.87 3.86
N GLY A 19 -0.26 12.68 4.53
CA GLY A 19 1.19 12.51 4.55
C GLY A 19 1.61 11.16 5.15
N TYR A 20 1.01 10.78 6.28
CA TYR A 20 1.24 9.49 6.92
C TYR A 20 0.89 8.32 6.00
N CYS A 21 -0.30 8.33 5.39
CA CYS A 21 -0.72 7.29 4.45
C CYS A 21 0.23 7.17 3.28
N ILE A 22 0.62 8.29 2.65
CA ILE A 22 1.61 8.28 1.56
C ILE A 22 2.93 7.68 2.04
N GLY A 23 3.40 8.04 3.24
CA GLY A 23 4.61 7.50 3.84
C GLY A 23 4.55 5.98 4.00
N VAL A 24 3.44 5.45 4.52
CA VAL A 24 3.22 4.00 4.68
C VAL A 24 3.23 3.30 3.31
N ILE A 25 2.52 3.83 2.32
CA ILE A 25 2.46 3.27 0.97
C ILE A 25 3.87 3.17 0.37
N GLN A 26 4.66 4.24 0.48
CA GLN A 26 6.03 4.26 -0.02
C GLN A 26 6.92 3.28 0.73
N GLY A 27 6.89 3.30 2.07
CA GLY A 27 7.70 2.42 2.90
C GLY A 27 7.42 0.94 2.64
N VAL A 28 6.15 0.55 2.49
CA VAL A 28 5.79 -0.84 2.15
C VAL A 28 6.22 -1.19 0.73
N SER A 29 6.07 -0.27 -0.22
CA SER A 29 6.45 -0.51 -1.62
C SER A 29 7.97 -0.72 -1.78
N ASP A 30 8.75 0.15 -1.17
CA ASP A 30 10.21 0.08 -1.16
C ASP A 30 10.69 -1.14 -0.36
N GLY A 31 10.05 -1.42 0.78
CA GLY A 31 10.33 -2.58 1.61
C GLY A 31 10.08 -3.90 0.88
N ALA A 32 9.00 -4.00 0.09
CA ALA A 32 8.72 -5.15 -0.75
C ALA A 32 9.83 -5.38 -1.79
N THR A 33 10.27 -4.30 -2.45
CA THR A 33 11.37 -4.35 -3.43
C THR A 33 12.68 -4.80 -2.78
N TYR A 34 12.99 -4.24 -1.61
CA TYR A 34 14.18 -4.61 -0.84
C TYR A 34 14.13 -6.09 -0.41
N ALA A 35 12.99 -6.56 0.10
CA ALA A 35 12.82 -7.94 0.52
C ALA A 35 13.05 -8.93 -0.63
N VAL A 36 12.52 -8.64 -1.82
CA VAL A 36 12.77 -9.46 -3.01
C VAL A 36 14.26 -9.47 -3.36
N ASN A 37 14.92 -8.31 -3.39
CA ASN A 37 16.34 -8.21 -3.73
C ASN A 37 17.25 -8.89 -2.69
N PHE A 38 16.93 -8.77 -1.40
CA PHE A 38 17.63 -9.48 -0.33
C PHE A 38 17.51 -11.00 -0.49
N MET A 39 16.32 -11.49 -0.83
CA MET A 39 16.10 -12.92 -1.06
C MET A 39 16.81 -13.44 -2.31
N ARG A 40 16.92 -12.62 -3.38
CA ARG A 40 17.75 -12.92 -4.56
C ARG A 40 19.23 -13.02 -4.17
N GLY A 41 19.75 -12.00 -3.49
CA GLY A 41 21.16 -11.94 -3.10
C GLY A 41 21.58 -13.04 -2.13
N SER A 42 20.66 -13.51 -1.28
CA SER A 42 20.91 -14.63 -0.35
C SER A 42 20.76 -16.01 -0.96
N GLY A 43 20.41 -16.13 -2.25
CA GLY A 43 20.19 -17.41 -2.93
C GLY A 43 18.97 -18.20 -2.44
N ARG A 44 18.15 -17.60 -1.56
CA ARG A 44 16.93 -18.22 -1.02
C ARG A 44 15.77 -18.21 -2.01
N LEU A 45 15.86 -17.38 -3.04
CA LEU A 45 14.90 -17.33 -4.15
C LEU A 45 15.66 -17.35 -5.47
N ARG A 46 15.60 -18.47 -6.18
CA ARG A 46 16.26 -18.69 -7.47
C ARG A 46 15.56 -17.95 -8.63
N GLU A 47 14.26 -17.71 -8.48
CA GLU A 47 13.39 -17.05 -9.46
C GLU A 47 12.36 -16.13 -8.78
N SER A 48 12.76 -15.23 -7.88
CA SER A 48 11.79 -14.23 -7.42
C SER A 48 11.53 -13.23 -8.54
N ARG A 49 10.28 -13.13 -8.95
CA ARG A 49 9.76 -11.97 -9.68
C ARG A 49 9.44 -10.87 -8.68
N ASP A 50 9.54 -9.62 -9.11
CA ASP A 50 9.09 -8.51 -8.28
C ASP A 50 7.58 -8.68 -8.02
N LEU A 51 7.12 -8.31 -6.83
CA LEU A 51 5.72 -8.51 -6.45
C LEU A 51 4.75 -7.65 -7.28
N PHE A 52 5.21 -6.48 -7.72
CA PHE A 52 4.49 -5.52 -8.55
C PHE A 52 5.48 -4.53 -9.18
N CYS A 53 5.07 -3.87 -10.27
CA CYS A 53 5.91 -2.97 -11.06
C CYS A 53 5.15 -1.67 -11.36
N ILE A 54 5.25 -0.69 -10.45
CA ILE A 54 4.57 0.60 -10.60
C ILE A 54 5.36 1.47 -11.61
N PRO A 55 4.74 1.93 -12.71
CA PRO A 55 5.40 2.85 -13.63
C PRO A 55 5.75 4.18 -12.94
N PRO A 56 6.93 4.76 -13.23
CA PRO A 56 7.40 5.97 -12.52
C PRO A 56 6.52 7.20 -12.77
N GLU A 57 5.73 7.21 -13.84
CA GLU A 57 4.82 8.30 -14.19
C GLU A 57 3.50 8.27 -13.39
N VAL A 58 3.23 7.21 -12.63
CA VAL A 58 1.99 7.09 -11.86
C VAL A 58 2.00 8.07 -10.68
N PRO A 59 1.07 9.03 -10.62
CA PRO A 59 0.98 9.95 -9.50
C PRO A 59 0.63 9.21 -8.20
N LYS A 60 1.22 9.60 -7.07
CA LYS A 60 0.94 9.01 -5.74
C LYS A 60 -0.55 8.99 -5.39
N GLY A 61 -1.30 10.02 -5.81
CA GLY A 61 -2.76 10.07 -5.62
C GLY A 61 -3.53 8.96 -6.36
N LYS A 62 -3.03 8.49 -7.51
CA LYS A 62 -3.61 7.32 -8.20
C LYS A 62 -3.31 6.03 -7.44
N ILE A 63 -2.11 5.90 -6.87
CA ILE A 63 -1.75 4.74 -6.04
C ILE A 63 -2.67 4.67 -4.82
N ALA A 64 -2.86 5.78 -4.11
CA ALA A 64 -3.78 5.85 -2.98
C ALA A 64 -5.21 5.45 -3.38
N LYS A 65 -5.68 5.92 -4.54
CA LYS A 65 -6.99 5.53 -5.08
C LYS A 65 -7.11 4.02 -5.34
N VAL A 66 -6.07 3.41 -5.92
CA VAL A 66 -6.02 1.95 -6.16
C VAL A 66 -6.21 1.19 -4.85
N LEU A 67 -5.52 1.60 -3.79
CA LEU A 67 -5.62 0.95 -2.48
C LEU A 67 -7.03 1.10 -1.87
N ILE A 68 -7.62 2.30 -1.97
CA ILE A 68 -8.99 2.55 -1.51
C ILE A 68 -9.99 1.68 -2.28
N ASP A 69 -9.88 1.63 -3.61
CA ASP A 69 -10.80 0.88 -4.46
C ASP A 69 -10.61 -0.64 -4.30
N TYR A 70 -9.39 -1.10 -4.02
CA TYR A 70 -9.12 -2.50 -3.66
C TYR A 70 -9.74 -2.85 -2.31
N GLY A 71 -9.53 -2.04 -1.26
CA GLY A 71 -10.12 -2.27 0.05
C GLY A 71 -11.65 -2.31 0.04
N LYS A 72 -12.30 -1.50 -0.80
CA LYS A 72 -13.76 -1.57 -0.99
C LYS A 72 -14.24 -2.88 -1.62
N ARG A 73 -13.44 -3.49 -2.49
CA ARG A 73 -13.73 -4.79 -3.12
C ARG A 73 -13.37 -5.98 -2.24
N HIS A 74 -12.46 -5.77 -1.29
CA HIS A 74 -11.94 -6.78 -0.37
C HIS A 74 -12.11 -6.33 1.09
N PRO A 75 -13.37 -6.14 1.55
CA PRO A 75 -13.63 -5.68 2.92
C PRO A 75 -13.04 -6.62 3.99
N GLU A 76 -12.90 -7.91 3.70
CA GLU A 76 -12.27 -8.91 4.57
C GLU A 76 -10.79 -8.61 4.87
N LEU A 77 -10.13 -7.82 4.04
CA LEU A 77 -8.73 -7.42 4.22
C LEU A 77 -8.59 -6.11 5.01
N LEU A 78 -9.70 -5.39 5.26
CA LEU A 78 -9.68 -4.12 6.00
C LEU A 78 -9.49 -4.30 7.51
N ASP A 79 -9.82 -5.47 8.04
CA ASP A 79 -9.58 -5.84 9.44
C ASP A 79 -8.16 -6.41 9.66
N GLY A 80 -7.41 -6.62 8.57
CA GLY A 80 -6.05 -7.14 8.58
C GLY A 80 -4.98 -6.06 8.71
N PRO A 81 -3.70 -6.44 8.82
CA PRO A 81 -2.61 -5.47 8.79
C PRO A 81 -2.53 -4.78 7.42
N ASP A 82 -2.54 -3.44 7.42
CA ASP A 82 -2.42 -2.60 6.22
C ASP A 82 -1.24 -2.99 5.30
N ILE A 83 -0.15 -3.48 5.91
CA ILE A 83 1.08 -3.94 5.26
C ILE A 83 0.81 -5.10 4.28
N ALA A 84 -0.21 -5.92 4.51
CA ALA A 84 -0.57 -7.02 3.61
C ALA A 84 -1.44 -6.56 2.44
N LEU A 85 -2.32 -5.57 2.63
CA LEU A 85 -3.24 -5.10 1.60
C LEU A 85 -2.52 -4.37 0.47
N ILE A 86 -1.52 -3.54 0.81
CA ILE A 86 -0.76 -2.73 -0.14
C ILE A 86 -0.12 -3.58 -1.26
N PRO A 87 0.74 -4.58 -0.98
CA PRO A 87 1.37 -5.37 -2.03
C PRO A 87 0.37 -6.17 -2.86
N LEU A 88 -0.75 -6.63 -2.30
CA LEU A 88 -1.80 -7.35 -3.02
C LEU A 88 -2.50 -6.44 -4.04
N ALA A 89 -2.93 -5.26 -3.59
CA ALA A 89 -3.59 -4.28 -4.45
C ALA A 89 -2.68 -3.81 -5.59
N LEU A 90 -1.39 -3.61 -5.30
CA LEU A 90 -0.40 -3.22 -6.29
C LEU A 90 -0.08 -4.36 -7.26
N ALA A 91 -0.02 -5.61 -6.81
CA ALA A 91 0.21 -6.77 -7.67
C ALA A 91 -0.94 -6.99 -8.66
N GLU A 92 -2.19 -6.80 -8.22
CA GLU A 92 -3.36 -6.88 -9.09
C GLU A 92 -3.36 -5.77 -10.15
N THR A 93 -3.02 -4.54 -9.74
CA THR A 93 -3.15 -3.36 -10.61
C THR A 93 -1.92 -3.16 -11.52
N TYR A 94 -0.74 -3.49 -11.02
CA TYR A 94 0.55 -3.26 -11.66
C TYR A 94 1.38 -4.55 -11.71
N PRO A 95 0.91 -5.61 -12.38
CA PRO A 95 1.67 -6.84 -12.51
C PRO A 95 2.96 -6.58 -13.30
N CYS A 96 4.07 -7.15 -12.83
CA CYS A 96 5.32 -7.20 -13.59
C CYS A 96 5.16 -8.11 -14.80
N LYS A 97 5.59 -7.65 -15.97
CA LYS A 97 5.59 -8.41 -17.24
C LYS A 97 6.94 -9.07 -17.48
#